data_AF-A0A7C6DZ58-F1
#
_entry.id   AF-A0A7C6DZ58-F1
#
_cell.length_a   1.000
_cell.length_b   1.000
_cell.length_c   1.000
_cell.angle_alpha   90.00
_cell.angle_beta   90.00
_cell.angle_gamma   90.00
#
_symmetry.space_group_name_H-M   'P 1'
#
loop_
_entity.id
_entity.type
_entity.pdbx_description
1 polymer ?
#
loop_
_entity_poly.entity_id
_entity_poly.type
_entity_poly.pdbx_seq_one_letter_code
_entity_poly.pdbx_strand_id
1 'polypeptide(L)' 'MPDYYCPDCGGELRYEPATKLYICKACGRVYEFEELKTTRERFLKSVMESDEEKKRKRRKEVVKWWLGKKAEEE' A
#
# COMPACT_ATOMS: atom_id res chain seq x y z
N MET A 1 8.76 16.44 -9.25
CA MET A 1 8.39 15.13 -9.85
C MET A 1 8.47 14.10 -8.73
N PRO A 2 7.49 13.19 -8.58
CA PRO A 2 7.56 12.19 -7.53
C PRO A 2 8.77 11.28 -7.78
N ASP A 3 9.63 11.16 -6.76
CA ASP A 3 10.74 10.22 -6.77
C ASP A 3 10.18 8.80 -6.78
N TYR A 4 10.54 8.03 -7.81
CA TYR A 4 10.17 6.62 -7.91
C TYR A 4 11.24 5.78 -7.23
N TYR A 5 10.80 4.87 -6.37
CA TYR A 5 11.68 3.98 -5.61
C TYR A 5 11.57 2.56 -6.13
N CYS A 6 12.70 1.85 -6.17
CA CYS A 6 12.75 0.46 -6.57
C CYS A 6 12.00 -0.40 -5.55
N PRO A 7 11.04 -1.24 -5.97
CA PRO A 7 10.30 -2.11 -5.07
C PRO A 7 11.15 -3.24 -4.47
N ASP A 8 12.32 -3.53 -5.05
CA ASP A 8 13.21 -4.63 -4.64
C ASP A 8 14.24 -4.19 -3.58
N CYS A 9 14.79 -2.98 -3.72
CA CYS A 9 15.88 -2.49 -2.87
C CYS A 9 15.64 -1.12 -2.22
N GLY A 10 14.54 -0.43 -2.55
CA GLY A 10 14.23 0.91 -2.04
C GLY A 10 15.10 2.03 -2.62
N GLY A 11 15.99 1.73 -3.58
CA GLY A 11 16.86 2.72 -4.21
C GLY A 11 16.12 3.64 -5.19
N GLU A 12 16.71 4.81 -5.46
CA GLU A 12 16.17 5.80 -6.41
C GLU A 12 16.19 5.25 -7.85
N LEU A 13 15.06 5.38 -8.54
CA LEU A 13 14.91 5.08 -9.96
C LEU A 13 15.14 6.35 -10.79
N ARG A 14 15.99 6.25 -11.80
CA ARG A 14 16.23 7.30 -12.80
C ARG A 14 15.42 7.01 -14.05
N TYR A 15 14.64 7.98 -14.51
CA TYR A 15 13.95 7.89 -15.80
C TYR A 15 14.92 8.15 -16.95
N GLU A 16 14.95 7.24 -17.92
CA GLU A 16 15.69 7.37 -19.16
C GLU A 16 14.73 7.69 -20.31
N PRO A 17 14.75 8.93 -20.85
CA PRO A 17 13.75 9.38 -21.82
C PRO A 17 13.89 8.70 -23.20
N ALA A 18 15.07 8.18 -23.53
CA ALA A 18 15.33 7.52 -24.81
C ALA A 18 14.56 6.20 -24.93
N THR A 19 14.55 5.42 -23.85
CA THR A 19 13.93 4.09 -23.77
C THR A 19 12.58 4.12 -23.06
N LYS A 20 12.25 5.24 -22.39
CA LYS A 20 11.08 5.39 -21.49
C LYS A 20 11.09 4.41 -20.33
N LEU A 21 12.28 4.00 -19.90
CA LEU A 21 12.50 3.04 -18.82
C LEU A 21 12.96 3.73 -17.53
N TYR A 22 12.79 3.03 -16.42
CA TYR A 22 13.25 3.43 -15.10
C TYR A 22 14.38 2.52 -14.63
N ILE A 23 15.56 3.08 -14.41
CA ILE A 23 16.76 2.32 -14.04
C ILE A 23 17.09 2.59 -12.58
N CYS A 24 17.23 1.54 -11.76
CA CYS A 24 17.60 1.70 -10.37
C CYS A 24 19.10 1.92 -10.23
N LYS A 25 19.50 3.00 -9.54
CA LYS A 25 20.92 3.31 -9.30
C LYS A 25 21.60 2.35 -8.31
N ALA A 26 20.83 1.65 -7.48
CA ALA A 26 21.37 0.78 -6.44
C ALA A 26 21.54 -0.67 -6.90
N CYS A 27 20.50 -1.26 -7.54
CA CYS A 27 20.54 -2.66 -7.98
C CYS A 27 20.71 -2.84 -9.49
N GLY A 28 20.67 -1.76 -10.28
CA GLY A 28 20.82 -1.82 -11.74
C GLY A 28 19.62 -2.39 -12.49
N ARG A 29 18.54 -2.73 -11.79
CA ARG A 29 17.34 -3.30 -12.41
C ARG A 29 16.59 -2.21 -13.21
N VAL A 30 16.00 -2.63 -14.32
CA VAL A 30 15.24 -1.77 -15.24
C VAL A 30 13.77 -2.11 -15.11
N TYR A 31 12.91 -1.10 -15.15
CA TYR A 31 11.47 -1.24 -15.03
C TYR A 31 10.76 -0.41 -16.09
N GLU A 32 9.66 -0.95 -16.60
CA GLU A 32 8.73 -0.18 -17.42
C GLU A 32 7.76 0.63 -16.54
N PHE A 33 7.24 1.72 -17.11
CA PHE A 33 6.27 2.56 -16.40
C PHE A 33 5.01 1.79 -15.98
N GLU A 34 4.54 0.89 -16.84
CA GLU A 34 3.32 0.10 -16.61
C GLU A 34 3.49 -0.89 -15.45
N GLU A 35 4.67 -1.53 -15.35
CA GLU A 35 5.00 -2.42 -14.23
C GLU A 35 5.05 -1.65 -12.90
N LEU A 36 5.69 -0.48 -12.89
CA LEU A 36 5.78 0.37 -11.70
C LEU A 36 4.41 0.84 -11.23
N LYS A 37 3.56 1.25 -12.17
CA LYS A 37 2.19 1.67 -11.88
C LYS A 37 1.36 0.52 -11.32
N THR A 38 1.37 -0.63 -11.99
CA THR A 38 0.62 -1.83 -11.59
C THR A 38 1.03 -2.30 -10.19
N THR A 39 2.33 -2.34 -9.92
CA THR A 39 2.87 -2.73 -8.61
C THR A 39 2.41 -1.78 -7.52
N ARG A 40 2.46 -0.46 -7.78
CA ARG A 40 1.97 0.56 -6.86
C ARG A 40 0.47 0.46 -6.60
N GLU A 41 -0.34 0.27 -7.64
CA GLU A 41 -1.79 0.11 -7.53
C GLU A 41 -2.15 -1.12 -6.69
N ARG A 42 -1.47 -2.25 -6.93
CA ARG A 42 -1.66 -3.47 -6.14
C ARG A 42 -1.30 -3.26 -4.67
N PHE A 43 -0.17 -2.61 -4.39
CA PHE A 43 0.25 -2.31 -3.02
C PHE A 43 -0.75 -1.41 -2.29
N LEU A 44 -1.17 -0.32 -2.94
CA LEU A 44 -2.17 0.60 -2.38
C LEU A 44 -3.51 -0.09 -2.10
N LYS A 45 -3.99 -0.94 -3.01
CA LYS A 45 -5.22 -1.69 -2.83
C LYS A 45 -5.15 -2.63 -1.63
N SER A 46 -4.06 -3.38 -1.49
CA SER A 46 -3.84 -4.28 -0.35
C SER A 46 -3.83 -3.55 0.99
N VAL A 47 -3.17 -2.38 1.06
CA VAL A 47 -3.13 -1.56 2.28
C VAL A 47 -4.53 -1.03 2.63
N MET A 48 -5.30 -0.54 1.66
CA MET A 48 -6.66 -0.04 1.87
C MET A 48 -7.61 -1.15 2.35
N GLU A 49 -7.56 -2.33 1.72
CA GLU A 49 -8.37 -3.48 2.14
C GLU A 49 -8.05 -3.91 3.58
N SER A 50 -6.77 -3.89 3.96
CA SER A 50 -6.34 -4.17 5.34
C SER A 50 -6.86 -3.14 6.35
N ASP A 51 -6.86 -1.86 5.99
CA ASP A 51 -7.35 -0.79 6.88
C ASP A 51 -8.86 -0.85 7.08
N GLU A 52 -9.61 -1.11 6.01
CA GLU A 52 -11.07 -1.29 6.05
C GLU A 52 -11.47 -2.50 6.91
N GLU A 53 -10.75 -3.62 6.80
CA GLU A 53 -10.99 -4.77 7.67
C GLU A 53 -10.70 -4.44 9.15
N LYS A 54 -9.60 -3.74 9.43
CA LYS A 54 -9.26 -3.30 10.79
C LYS A 54 -10.34 -2.38 11.36
N LYS A 55 -10.83 -1.41 10.58
CA LYS A 55 -11.96 -0.55 10.97
C LYS A 55 -13.23 -1.35 11.26
N ARG A 56 -13.56 -2.33 10.41
CA ARG A 56 -14.74 -3.19 10.61
C ARG A 56 -14.65 -3.99 11.90
N LYS A 57 -13.48 -4.57 12.22
CA LYS A 57 -13.25 -5.28 13.48
C LYS A 57 -13.43 -4.35 14.68
N ARG A 58 -12.83 -3.16 14.67
CA ARG A 58 -13.02 -2.16 15.75
C ARG A 58 -14.49 -1.79 15.96
N ARG A 59 -15.26 -1.57 14.88
CA ARG A 59 -16.69 -1.26 14.99
C ARG A 59 -17.47 -2.39 15.67
N LYS A 60 -17.20 -3.65 15.30
CA LYS A 60 -17.84 -4.81 15.93
C LYS A 60 -17.49 -4.93 17.41
N GLU A 61 -16.24 -4.72 17.78
CA GLU A 61 -15.76 -4.76 19.17
C GLU A 61 -16.46 -3.70 20.02
N VAL A 62 -16.56 -2.47 19.51
CA VAL A 62 -17.27 -1.37 20.18
C VAL A 62 -18.75 -1.71 20.37
N VAL A 63 -19.43 -2.22 19.34
CA VAL A 63 -20.84 -2.63 19.43
C VAL A 63 -21.02 -3.76 20.45
N LYS A 64 -20.14 -4.76 20.42
CA LYS A 64 -20.19 -5.88 21.37
C LYS A 64 -20.00 -5.42 22.81
N TRP A 65 -19.04 -4.52 23.05
CA TRP A 65 -18.82 -3.93 24.38
C TRP A 65 -20.05 -3.15 24.86
N TRP A 66 -20.64 -2.32 24.00
CA TRP A 66 -21.84 -1.55 24.33
C TRP A 66 -23.04 -2.44 24.67
N LEU A 67 -23.25 -3.53 23.92
CA LEU A 67 -24.33 -4.48 24.18
C LEU A 67 -24.13 -5.28 25.47
N GLY A 68 -22.88 -5.65 25.79
CA GLY A 68 -22.56 -6.30 27.07
C GLY A 68 -22.86 -5.38 28.25
N LYS A 69 -22.46 -4.11 28.17
CA LYS A 69 -22.74 -3.11 29.20
C LYS A 69 -24.23 -2.88 29.45
N LYS A 70 -25.06 -2.95 28.40
CA LYS A 70 -26.51 -2.82 28.46
C LYS A 70 -27.20 -4.03 29.11
N ALA A 71 -26.60 -5.21 29.05
CA ALA A 71 -27.16 -6.45 29.61
C ALA A 71 -26.81 -6.64 31.11
N GLU A 72 -25.82 -5.92 31.62
CA GLU A 72 -25.44 -5.93 33.05
C GLU A 72 -26.23 -4.90 33.89
N GLU A 73 -27.01 -4.02 33.27
CA GLU A 73 -27.73 -2.92 33.92
C GLU A 73 -29.25 -3.17 34.05
N GLU A 74 -29.70 -4.42 33.82
CA GLU A 74 -31.09 -4.91 34.00
C GLU A 74 -31.19 -6.00 35.08
#